data_AF-A0A382Q244-F1
#
_entry.id   AF-A0A382Q244-F1
#
_cell.length_a   1.000
_cell.length_b   1.000
_cell.length_c   1.000
_cell.angle_alpha   90.00
_cell.angle_beta   90.00
_cell.angle_gamma   90.00
#
_symmetry.space_group_name_H-M   'P 1'
#
loop_
_entity.id
_entity.type
_entity.pdbx_description
1 polymer ?
#
loop_
_entity_poly.entity_id
_entity_poly.type
_entity_poly.pdbx_seq_one_letter_code
_entity_poly.pdbx_strand_id
1 'polypeptide(L)' 'MGENGGGDDLGYSRSVGERIRTIRRQKRLSLQDIEVRSESEFKASVLGAYERGE' A
#
# COMPACT_ATOMS: atom_id res chain seq x y z
N MET A 1 22.64 -7.27 23.87
CA MET A 1 21.39 -6.58 23.50
C MET A 1 21.29 -6.61 21.99
N GLY A 2 20.45 -7.49 21.43
CA GLY A 2 20.13 -7.48 20.00
C GLY A 2 18.89 -6.65 19.79
N GLU A 3 19.04 -5.42 19.31
CA GLU A 3 17.92 -4.57 18.91
C GLU A 3 17.27 -5.22 17.69
N ASN A 4 16.09 -5.81 17.90
CA ASN A 4 15.32 -6.50 16.88
C ASN A 4 14.72 -5.45 15.94
N GLY A 5 15.28 -5.33 14.72
CA GLY A 5 14.85 -4.44 13.64
C GLY A 5 13.48 -4.77 13.02
N GLY A 6 12.48 -5.15 13.83
CA GLY A 6 11.09 -5.36 13.38
C GLY A 6 10.22 -4.10 13.45
N GLY A 7 10.69 -3.03 14.10
CA GLY A 7 9.95 -1.77 14.23
C GLY A 7 10.01 -0.88 12.98
N ASP A 8 11.13 -0.93 12.25
CA ASP A 8 11.39 -0.05 11.11
C ASP A 8 10.65 -0.52 9.84
N ASP A 9 10.57 -1.83 9.62
CA ASP A 9 9.85 -2.43 8.47
C ASP A 9 8.34 -2.16 8.55
N LEU A 10 7.73 -2.26 9.73
CA LEU A 10 6.31 -1.92 9.93
C LEU A 10 6.06 -0.42 9.71
N GLY A 11 6.98 0.44 10.16
CA GLY A 11 6.92 1.88 9.92
C GLY A 11 7.04 2.23 8.44
N TYR A 12 7.93 1.55 7.72
CA TYR A 12 8.12 1.73 6.29
C TYR A 12 6.91 1.26 5.48
N SER A 13 6.40 0.05 5.72
CA SER A 13 5.21 -0.48 5.06
C SER A 13 3.99 0.42 5.26
N ARG A 14 3.81 0.96 6.47
CA ARG A 14 2.76 1.95 6.76
C ARG A 14 2.92 3.22 5.94
N SER A 15 4.14 3.77 5.88
CA SER A 15 4.44 4.99 5.13
C SER A 15 4.18 4.83 3.63
N VAL A 16 4.55 3.67 3.07
CA VAL A 16 4.27 3.30 1.68
C VAL A 16 2.77 3.21 1.44
N GLY A 17 2.05 2.51 2.33
CA GLY A 17 0.59 2.39 2.30
C GLY A 17 -0.15 3.73 2.27
N GLU A 18 0.23 4.63 3.16
CA GLU A 18 -0.35 5.99 3.24
C GLU A 18 -0.10 6.78 1.95
N ARG A 19 1.08 6.64 1.35
CA ARG A 19 1.42 7.32 0.09
C ARG A 19 0.59 6.79 -1.07
N ILE A 20 0.44 5.47 -1.19
CA ILE A 20 -0.41 4.81 -2.20
C ILE A 20 -1.85 5.32 -2.08
N ARG A 21 -2.41 5.27 -0.86
CA ARG A 21 -3.77 5.74 -0.57
C ARG A 21 -3.97 7.20 -0.95
N THR A 22 -2.98 8.05 -0.66
CA THR A 22 -3.04 9.47 -0.97
C THR A 22 -3.11 9.72 -2.47
N ILE A 23 -2.21 9.10 -3.25
CA ILE A 23 -2.17 9.23 -4.71
C ILE A 23 -3.47 8.70 -5.34
N ARG A 24 -3.97 7.55 -4.87
CA ARG A 24 -5.22 6.95 -5.36
C ARG A 24 -6.42 7.87 -5.13
N ARG A 25 -6.56 8.43 -3.92
CA ARG A 25 -7.65 9.38 -3.61
C ARG A 25 -7.54 10.67 -4.42
N GLN A 26 -6.34 11.21 -4.62
CA GLN A 26 -6.12 12.38 -5.47
C GLN A 26 -6.59 12.14 -6.91
N LYS A 27 -6.35 10.94 -7.44
CA LYS A 27 -6.80 10.53 -8.78
C LYS A 27 -8.26 10.08 -8.82
N ARG A 28 -8.96 10.06 -7.67
CA ARG A 28 -10.35 9.55 -7.51
C ARG A 28 -10.55 8.13 -8.04
N LEU A 29 -9.55 7.27 -7.86
CA LEU A 29 -9.60 5.87 -8.28
C LEU A 29 -10.00 4.97 -7.11
N SER A 30 -10.82 3.96 -7.37
CA SER A 30 -10.96 2.81 -6.48
C SER A 30 -9.76 1.86 -6.61
N LEU A 31 -9.61 0.92 -5.68
CA LEU A 31 -8.59 -0.14 -5.81
C LEU A 31 -8.87 -1.03 -7.03
N GLN A 32 -10.15 -1.28 -7.34
CA GLN A 32 -10.56 -2.05 -8.51
C GLN A 32 -10.19 -1.32 -9.82
N ASP A 33 -10.33 0.00 -9.86
CA ASP A 33 -9.93 0.79 -11.03
C ASP A 33 -8.43 0.69 -11.29
N ILE A 34 -7.60 0.62 -10.24
CA ILE A 34 -6.16 0.43 -10.39
C ILE A 34 -5.87 -0.95 -10.97
N GLU A 35 -6.50 -2.00 -10.46
CA GLU A 35 -6.31 -3.37 -10.98
C GLU A 35 -6.69 -3.48 -12.46
N VAL A 36 -7.81 -2.89 -12.87
CA VAL A 36 -8.24 -2.89 -14.27
C VAL A 36 -7.28 -2.07 -15.15
N ARG A 37 -6.90 -0.86 -14.71
CA ARG A 37 -6.01 0.03 -15.49
C ARG A 37 -4.57 -0.44 -15.59
N SER A 38 -4.13 -1.27 -14.64
CA SER A 38 -2.81 -1.89 -14.64
C SER A 38 -2.81 -3.29 -15.24
N GLU A 39 -3.90 -3.69 -15.89
CA GLU A 39 -4.01 -5.01 -16.52
C GLU A 39 -3.66 -6.15 -15.55
N SER A 40 -4.17 -6.07 -14.31
CA SER A 40 -3.89 -7.03 -13.23
C SER A 40 -2.46 -7.07 -12.68
N GLU A 41 -1.55 -6.19 -13.11
CA GLU A 41 -0.21 -6.05 -12.51
C GLU A 41 -0.31 -5.69 -11.03
N PHE A 42 -1.19 -4.75 -10.68
CA PHE A 42 -1.44 -4.34 -9.30
C PHE A 42 -2.80 -4.83 -8.82
N LYS A 43 -2.81 -5.94 -8.07
CA LYS A 43 -4.03 -6.52 -7.50
C LYS A 43 -4.63 -5.63 -6.40
N ALA A 44 -5.95 -5.45 -6.44
CA ALA A 44 -6.67 -4.65 -5.45
C ALA A 44 -6.49 -5.16 -4.02
N SER A 45 -6.41 -6.48 -3.83
CA SER A 45 -6.18 -7.13 -2.54
C SER A 45 -4.81 -6.78 -1.95
N VAL A 46 -3.76 -6.84 -2.78
CA VAL A 46 -2.37 -6.54 -2.41
C VAL A 46 -2.24 -5.06 -2.06
N LEU A 47 -2.73 -4.17 -2.92
CA LEU A 47 -2.75 -2.73 -2.64
C LEU A 47 -3.52 -2.40 -1.36
N GLY A 48 -4.62 -3.11 -1.10
CA GLY A 48 -5.39 -2.95 0.13
C GLY A 48 -4.61 -3.31 1.39
N ALA A 49 -3.76 -4.33 1.35
CA ALA A 49 -2.89 -4.69 2.48
C ALA A 49 -1.87 -3.59 2.76
N TYR A 50 -1.19 -3.08 1.72
CA TYR A 50 -0.30 -1.94 1.85
C TYR A 50 -1.02 -0.72 2.45
N GLU A 51 -2.21 -0.35 1.95
CA GLU A 51 -2.95 0.80 2.46
C GLU A 51 -3.38 0.68 3.94
N ARG A 52 -3.44 -0.53 4.49
CA ARG A 52 -3.70 -0.79 5.92
C ARG A 52 -2.43 -0.84 6.77
N GLY A 53 -1.26 -0.95 6.13
CA GLY A 53 0.03 -1.12 6.80
C GLY A 53 0.21 -2.53 7.37
N GLU A 54 -0.36 -3.53 6.70
CA GLU A 54 -0.16 -4.97 6.99
C GLU A 54 1.13 -5.51 6.35
#